data_AF-A0A819WQT0-F1
#
_entry.id   AF-A0A819WQT0-F1
#
_cell.length_a   1.000
_cell.length_b   1.000
_cell.length_c   1.000
_cell.angle_alpha   90.00
_cell.angle_beta   90.00
_cell.angle_gamma   90.00
#
_symmetry.space_group_name_H-M   'P 1'
#
loop_
_entity.id
_entity.type
_entity.pdbx_description
1 polymer ?
#
loop_
_entity_poly.entity_id
_entity_poly.type
_entity_poly.pdbx_seq_one_letter_code
_entity_poly.pdbx_strand_id
1 'polypeptide(L)'
;KGAKFPWWRFSSCTTSLDILESDIYMGKVGKRTLFSIESFDGRRVSNYSDYPTEDDILLLPGTYFEVISQLNPAQDLWIIHLKQQMPP
;
A
#
# COMPACT_ATOMS: atom_id res chain seq x y z
N LYS A 1 3.52 -0.43 -16.19
CA LYS A 1 2.16 -1.02 -16.35
C LYS A 1 2.30 -2.45 -16.88
N GLY A 2 1.50 -3.40 -16.38
CA GLY A 2 1.49 -4.82 -16.79
C GLY A 2 2.58 -5.70 -16.16
N ALA A 3 3.52 -5.10 -15.42
CA ALA A 3 4.54 -5.84 -14.70
C ALA A 3 3.89 -6.65 -13.56
N LYS A 4 4.21 -7.94 -13.49
CA LYS A 4 3.77 -8.85 -12.43
C LYS A 4 4.96 -9.27 -11.60
N PHE A 5 4.82 -9.26 -10.28
CA PHE A 5 5.93 -9.53 -9.39
C PHE A 5 5.46 -9.98 -7.99
N PRO A 6 6.28 -10.81 -7.30
CA PRO A 6 6.05 -11.14 -5.90
C PRO A 6 6.50 -10.00 -4.97
N TRP A 7 5.68 -9.71 -3.96
CA TRP A 7 5.99 -8.79 -2.87
C TRP A 7 6.51 -9.56 -1.67
N TRP A 8 7.83 -9.70 -1.55
CA TRP A 8 8.43 -10.64 -0.60
C TRP A 8 8.34 -10.25 0.88
N ARG A 9 8.16 -8.96 1.19
CA ARG A 9 8.21 -8.48 2.57
C ARG A 9 6.81 -8.40 3.17
N PHE A 10 6.68 -8.62 4.47
CA PHE A 10 5.54 -8.06 5.21
C PHE A 10 5.51 -6.55 5.05
N SER A 11 4.34 -5.98 4.82
CA SER A 11 4.18 -4.53 4.72
C SER A 11 2.86 -4.13 5.34
N SER A 12 2.91 -3.17 6.26
CA SER A 12 1.72 -2.53 6.80
C SER A 12 1.22 -1.49 5.80
N CYS A 13 -0.09 -1.39 5.65
CA CYS A 13 -0.79 -0.37 4.90
C CYS A 13 -2.11 -0.04 5.60
N THR A 14 -2.67 1.13 5.33
CA THR A 14 -3.90 1.60 5.97
C THR A 14 -5.00 1.81 4.95
N THR A 15 -6.27 1.63 5.36
CA THR A 15 -7.43 2.10 4.59
C THR A 15 -7.82 3.55 4.90
N SER A 16 -7.18 4.18 5.90
CA SER A 16 -7.44 5.56 6.30
C SER A 16 -6.55 6.54 5.52
N LEU A 17 -7.18 7.40 4.72
CA LEU A 17 -6.48 8.47 4.01
C LEU A 17 -5.94 9.55 4.96
N ASP A 18 -6.63 9.81 6.07
CA ASP A 18 -6.21 10.81 7.05
C ASP A 18 -4.87 10.45 7.69
N ILE A 19 -4.65 9.15 7.92
CA ILE A 19 -3.43 8.63 8.56
C ILE A 19 -2.25 8.67 7.57
N LEU A 20 -2.53 8.40 6.30
CA LEU A 20 -1.55 8.50 5.22
C LEU A 20 -0.95 9.92 5.12
N GLU A 21 -1.74 10.96 5.39
CA GLU A 21 -1.28 12.35 5.35
C GLU A 21 -0.30 12.72 6.48
N SER A 22 -0.16 11.90 7.52
CA SER A 22 0.77 12.18 8.60
C SER A 22 2.23 11.93 8.20
N ASP A 23 3.15 12.70 8.81
CA ASP A 23 4.57 12.67 8.49
C ASP A 23 5.28 11.35 8.84
N ILE A 24 4.63 10.50 9.65
CA ILE A 24 5.12 9.16 10.00
C ILE A 24 4.94 8.19 8.82
N TYR A 25 3.97 8.45 7.92
CA TYR A 25 3.72 7.64 6.72
C TYR A 25 4.18 8.36 5.45
N MET A 26 3.23 8.93 4.68
CA MET A 26 3.54 9.58 3.42
C MET A 26 3.88 11.05 3.62
N GLY A 27 3.20 11.72 4.54
CA GLY A 27 3.31 13.16 4.73
C GLY A 27 2.93 13.97 3.48
N LYS A 28 3.21 15.27 3.52
CA LYS A 28 2.82 16.22 2.45
C LYS A 28 3.98 16.73 1.59
N VAL A 29 5.23 16.44 1.97
CA VAL A 29 6.43 17.08 1.40
C VAL A 29 7.47 16.04 0.97
N GLY A 30 8.27 16.39 -0.05
CA GLY A 30 9.36 15.55 -0.55
C GLY A 30 8.91 14.51 -1.58
N LYS A 31 9.86 13.64 -1.97
CA LYS A 31 9.65 12.54 -2.92
C LYS A 31 8.86 11.42 -2.27
N ARG A 32 7.64 11.19 -2.76
CA ARG A 32 6.67 10.30 -2.14
C ARG A 32 6.08 9.37 -3.18
N THR A 33 5.85 8.12 -2.76
CA THR A 33 5.15 7.12 -3.58
C THR A 33 3.99 6.57 -2.79
N LEU A 34 2.77 6.73 -3.31
CA LEU A 34 1.57 6.09 -2.79
C LEU A 34 1.31 4.80 -3.57
N PHE A 35 1.27 3.67 -2.86
CA PHE A 35 0.74 2.44 -3.42
C PHE A 35 -0.76 2.34 -3.12
N SER A 36 -1.59 2.41 -4.16
CA SER A 36 -3.02 2.12 -4.06
C SER A 36 -3.21 0.64 -4.38
N ILE A 37 -3.73 -0.14 -3.44
CA ILE A 37 -3.66 -1.60 -3.48
C ILE A 37 -5.06 -2.23 -3.41
N GLU A 38 -5.40 -3.03 -4.41
CA GLU A 38 -6.50 -4.00 -4.33
C GLU A 38 -5.93 -5.36 -3.87
N SER A 39 -6.26 -5.80 -2.66
CA SER A 39 -5.84 -7.08 -2.10
C SER A 39 -7.03 -7.90 -1.62
N PHE A 40 -6.96 -9.22 -1.75
CA PHE A 40 -8.00 -10.14 -1.28
C PHE A 40 -7.63 -10.91 -0.01
N ASP A 41 -6.36 -10.94 0.40
CA ASP A 41 -5.88 -11.69 1.57
C ASP A 41 -5.09 -10.86 2.61
N GLY A 42 -5.05 -9.54 2.45
CA GLY A 42 -4.55 -8.63 3.48
C GLY A 42 -5.25 -8.84 4.82
N ARG A 43 -4.49 -8.76 5.92
CA ARG A 43 -5.00 -9.04 7.26
C ARG A 43 -5.18 -7.76 8.05
N ARG A 44 -6.41 -7.46 8.48
CA ARG A 44 -6.64 -6.41 9.47
C ARG A 44 -5.99 -6.80 10.78
N VAL A 45 -5.13 -5.94 11.29
CA VAL A 45 -4.37 -6.16 12.53
C VAL A 45 -4.64 -5.11 13.60
N SER A 46 -5.56 -4.17 13.36
CA SER A 46 -5.92 -3.09 14.30
C SER A 46 -6.17 -3.56 15.74
N ASN A 47 -6.82 -4.72 15.93
CA ASN A 47 -7.13 -5.25 17.27
C ASN A 47 -5.89 -5.78 18.04
N TYR A 48 -4.76 -5.91 17.36
CA TYR A 48 -3.49 -6.37 17.91
C TYR A 48 -2.42 -5.27 17.87
N SER A 49 -2.77 -4.08 17.38
CA SER A 49 -1.87 -2.93 17.28
C SER A 49 -2.01 -2.04 18.51
N ASP A 50 -0.90 -1.44 18.93
CA ASP A 50 -0.90 -0.34 19.92
C ASP A 50 -1.63 0.91 19.38
N TYR A 51 -1.87 0.99 18.07
CA TYR A 51 -2.57 2.06 17.37
C TYR A 51 -3.81 1.52 16.64
N PRO A 52 -4.88 1.16 17.37
CA PRO A 52 -6.05 0.49 16.78
C PRO A 52 -6.85 1.37 15.80
N THR A 53 -6.68 2.68 15.86
CA THR A 53 -7.35 3.63 14.95
C THR A 53 -6.64 3.76 13.60
N GLU A 54 -5.52 3.07 13.39
CA GLU A 54 -4.75 3.13 12.14
C GLU A 54 -5.39 2.37 10.97
N ASP A 55 -6.45 1.61 11.22
CA ASP A 55 -7.06 0.71 10.23
C ASP A 55 -6.01 -0.13 9.49
N ASP A 56 -5.04 -0.62 10.26
CA ASP A 56 -3.84 -1.25 9.74
C ASP A 56 -4.15 -2.62 9.13
N ILE A 57 -3.64 -2.82 7.92
CA ILE A 57 -3.71 -4.03 7.12
C ILE A 57 -2.29 -4.50 6.87
N LEU A 58 -1.99 -5.72 7.31
CA LEU A 58 -0.74 -6.39 7.00
C LEU A 58 -0.86 -7.15 5.67
N LEU A 59 -0.09 -6.72 4.69
CA LEU A 59 0.18 -7.48 3.47
C LEU A 59 1.15 -8.62 3.79
N LEU A 60 0.81 -9.81 3.28
CA LEU A 60 1.57 -11.02 3.50
C LEU A 60 2.79 -11.09 2.56
N PRO A 61 3.88 -11.75 2.97
CA PRO A 61 5.02 -11.98 2.10
C PRO A 61 4.62 -12.94 0.96
N GLY A 62 5.17 -12.70 -0.21
CA GLY A 62 4.87 -13.49 -1.40
C GLY A 62 3.54 -13.11 -2.07
N THR A 63 2.82 -12.08 -1.60
CA THR A 63 1.65 -11.56 -2.30
C THR A 63 2.04 -11.16 -3.72
N TYR A 64 1.35 -11.72 -4.72
CA TYR A 64 1.66 -11.50 -6.13
C TYR A 64 0.84 -10.32 -6.66
N PHE A 65 1.48 -9.30 -7.20
CA PHE A 65 0.82 -8.08 -7.70
C PHE A 65 1.04 -7.87 -9.19
N GLU A 66 0.09 -7.19 -9.83
CA GLU A 66 0.22 -6.56 -11.14
C GLU A 66 0.16 -5.03 -11.03
N VAL A 67 1.04 -4.33 -11.73
CA VAL A 67 0.98 -2.87 -11.88
C VAL A 67 -0.10 -2.49 -12.90
N ILE A 68 -1.27 -2.10 -12.42
CA ILE A 68 -2.44 -1.75 -13.25
C ILE A 68 -2.26 -0.40 -13.90
N SER A 69 -1.84 0.61 -13.14
CA SER A 69 -1.66 1.97 -13.62
C SER A 69 -0.66 2.74 -12.77
N GLN A 70 -0.22 3.89 -13.29
CA GLN A 70 0.63 4.83 -12.57
C GLN A 70 0.17 6.26 -12.89
N LEU A 71 0.24 7.14 -11.92
CA LEU A 71 -0.13 8.55 -12.02
C LEU A 71 0.94 9.40 -11.32
N ASN A 72 1.22 10.58 -11.86
CA ASN A 72 2.12 11.57 -11.25
C ASN A 72 1.38 12.91 -11.18
N PRO A 73 0.51 13.09 -10.17
CA PRO A 73 -0.44 14.22 -10.15
C PRO A 73 0.18 15.53 -9.67
N ALA A 74 1.35 15.48 -9.03
CA ALA A 74 2.07 16.64 -8.53
C ALA A 74 3.57 16.37 -8.60
N GLN A 75 4.37 17.44 -8.63
CA GLN A 75 5.82 17.30 -8.53
C GLN A 75 6.19 16.47 -7.29
N ASP A 76 7.06 15.47 -7.48
CA ASP A 76 7.56 14.58 -6.45
C ASP A 76 6.53 13.61 -5.81
N LEU A 77 5.35 13.40 -6.42
CA LEU A 77 4.37 12.41 -5.98
C LEU A 77 4.07 11.38 -7.08
N TRP A 78 4.37 10.10 -6.82
CA TRP A 78 3.97 8.99 -7.68
C TRP A 78 2.87 8.18 -7.03
N ILE A 79 1.82 7.86 -7.77
CA ILE A 79 0.77 6.93 -7.35
C ILE A 79 0.88 5.68 -8.23
N ILE A 80 1.07 4.52 -7.61
CA ILE A 80 1.15 3.22 -8.29
C ILE A 80 -0.06 2.39 -7.87
N HIS A 81 -0.89 2.01 -8.83
CA HIS A 81 -2.03 1.15 -8.59
C HIS A 81 -1.62 -0.31 -8.78
N LEU A 82 -1.70 -1.07 -7.70
CA LEU A 82 -1.42 -2.49 -7.66
C LEU A 82 -2.71 -3.27 -7.47
N LYS A 83 -2.81 -4.40 -8.16
CA LYS A 83 -3.89 -5.37 -7.93
C LYS A 83 -3.30 -6.74 -7.68
N GLN A 84 -3.69 -7.34 -6.58
CA GLN A 84 -3.28 -8.69 -6.23
C GLN A 84 -3.83 -9.68 -7.25
N GLN A 85 -2.97 -10.62 -7.64
CA GLN A 85 -3.27 -11.71 -8.53
C GLN A 85 -3.01 -13.04 -7.81
N MET A 86 -3.58 -14.13 -8.32
CA MET A 86 -3.08 -15.45 -7.95
C MET A 86 -1.65 -15.63 -8.51
N PRO A 87 -0.72 -16.22 -7.75
CA PRO A 87 0.59 -16.55 -8.26
C PRO A 87 0.48 -17.60 -9.38
N PRO A 88 1.44 -17.61 -10.34
CA PRO A 88 1.50 -18.59 -11.42
C PRO A 88 1.84 -20.00 -10.94
#